data_AF-A0A820QTM1-F1
#
_entry.id   AF-A0A820QTM1-F1
#
_cell.length_a   1.000
_cell.length_b   1.000
_cell.length_c   1.000
_cell.angle_alpha   90.00
_cell.angle_beta   90.00
_cell.angle_gamma   90.00
#
_symmetry.space_group_name_H-M   'P 1'
#
loop_
_entity.id
_entity.type
_entity.pdbx_description
1 polymer ?
#
loop_
_entity_poly.entity_id
_entity_poly.type
_entity_poly.pdbx_seq_one_letter_code
_entity_poly.pdbx_strand_id
1 'polypeptide(L)'
;MINQGHFAAKRINERLDMLKLKWDNLIGISSNRQQNLNQTHDYYQFFSDADDIDTWMLDMLKLVSSEDIGRDELSAQTLLKKHKDTQDLLDNYRKTIDGFKQNNLQTLSPEKQTLPDVQQ
;
A
#
# COMPACT_ATOMS: atom_id res chain seq x y z
N MET A 1 -1.34 27.43 -45.66
CA MET A 1 -0.09 27.15 -46.41
C MET A 1 0.20 25.66 -46.61
N ILE A 2 -0.38 24.71 -45.84
CA ILE A 2 -0.32 23.27 -46.18
C ILE A 2 -1.45 22.87 -47.15
N ASN A 3 -2.62 23.51 -47.04
CA ASN A 3 -3.79 23.28 -47.90
C ASN A 3 -3.69 23.81 -49.35
N GLN A 4 -2.49 24.22 -49.80
CA GLN A 4 -2.29 24.89 -51.10
C GLN A 4 -1.36 24.11 -52.06
N GLY A 5 -1.16 22.80 -51.84
CA GLY A 5 -0.36 21.98 -52.76
C GLY A 5 1.16 22.24 -52.68
N HIS A 6 1.66 22.64 -51.52
CA HIS A 6 3.09 22.87 -51.30
C HIS A 6 3.90 21.56 -51.46
N PHE A 7 4.97 21.52 -52.26
CA PHE A 7 5.75 20.32 -52.57
C PHE A 7 6.27 19.58 -51.32
N ALA A 8 6.52 20.31 -50.23
CA ALA A 8 6.95 19.73 -48.95
C ALA A 8 5.80 19.25 -48.04
N ALA A 9 4.53 19.47 -48.42
CA ALA A 9 3.37 19.11 -47.59
C ALA A 9 3.30 17.62 -47.28
N LYS A 10 3.64 16.75 -48.25
CA LYS A 10 3.72 15.29 -48.04
C LYS A 10 4.76 14.93 -46.97
N ARG A 11 5.97 15.49 -47.09
CA ARG A 11 7.06 15.28 -46.12
C ARG A 11 6.73 15.83 -44.73
N ILE A 12 6.01 16.95 -44.67
CA ILE A 12 5.55 17.55 -43.41
C ILE A 12 4.48 16.65 -42.75
N ASN A 13 3.52 16.14 -43.52
CA ASN A 13 2.48 15.23 -43.02
C ASN A 13 3.09 13.91 -42.52
N GLU A 14 3.97 13.27 -43.29
CA GLU A 14 4.67 12.05 -42.85
C GLU A 14 5.44 12.25 -41.53
N ARG A 15 6.07 13.42 -41.37
CA ARG A 15 6.81 13.75 -40.14
C ARG A 15 5.88 14.04 -38.97
N LEU A 16 4.71 14.64 -39.23
CA LEU A 16 3.64 14.83 -38.24
C LEU A 16 3.06 13.50 -37.78
N ASP A 17 2.81 12.56 -38.70
CA ASP A 17 2.27 11.25 -38.37
C ASP A 17 3.28 10.41 -37.59
N MET A 18 4.57 10.44 -37.96
CA MET A 18 5.63 9.84 -37.15
C MET A 18 5.72 10.47 -35.76
N LEU A 19 5.56 11.79 -35.65
CA LEU A 19 5.60 12.47 -34.35
C LEU A 19 4.42 12.04 -33.47
N LYS A 20 3.21 11.95 -34.02
CA LYS A 20 2.02 11.45 -33.32
C LYS A 20 2.23 10.02 -32.85
N LEU A 21 2.71 9.13 -33.71
CA LEU A 21 2.95 7.74 -33.34
C LEU A 21 3.98 7.60 -32.20
N LYS A 22 5.06 8.38 -32.24
CA LYS A 22 6.04 8.42 -31.14
C LYS A 22 5.46 8.98 -29.85
N TRP A 23 4.59 9.98 -29.96
CA TRP A 23 3.90 10.57 -28.82
C TRP A 23 2.95 9.59 -28.16
N ASP A 24 2.13 8.89 -28.94
CA ASP A 24 1.19 7.89 -28.44
C ASP A 24 1.93 6.71 -27.79
N ASN A 25 3.05 6.27 -28.38
CA ASN A 25 3.92 5.27 -27.78
C ASN A 25 4.49 5.74 -26.43
N LEU A 26 5.01 6.97 -26.36
CA LEU A 26 5.53 7.54 -25.12
C LEU A 26 4.45 7.60 -24.02
N ILE A 27 3.23 8.00 -24.37
CA ILE A 27 2.09 7.99 -23.43
C ILE A 27 1.84 6.57 -22.94
N GLY A 28 1.79 5.59 -23.85
CA GLY A 28 1.58 4.19 -23.49
C GLY A 28 2.63 3.65 -22.51
N ILE A 29 3.91 3.88 -22.80
CA ILE A 29 5.03 3.48 -21.92
C ILE A 29 4.95 4.20 -20.58
N SER A 30 4.67 5.51 -20.58
CA SER A 30 4.55 6.31 -19.36
C SER A 30 3.42 5.82 -18.47
N SER A 31 2.25 5.53 -19.05
CA SER A 31 1.09 5.00 -18.32
C SER A 31 1.37 3.63 -17.72
N ASN A 32 2.01 2.73 -18.49
CA ASN A 32 2.41 1.42 -17.96
C ASN A 32 3.41 1.55 -16.80
N ARG A 33 4.41 2.43 -16.93
CA ARG A 33 5.37 2.70 -15.85
C ARG A 33 4.67 3.25 -14.60
N GLN A 34 3.74 4.18 -14.76
CA GLN A 34 2.95 4.72 -13.64
C GLN A 34 2.16 3.61 -12.94
N GLN A 35 1.51 2.74 -13.70
CA GLN A 35 0.76 1.62 -13.14
C GLN A 35 1.68 0.68 -12.35
N ASN A 36 2.85 0.32 -12.88
CA ASN A 36 3.79 -0.55 -12.19
C ASN A 36 4.32 0.10 -10.90
N LEU A 37 4.66 1.39 -10.94
CA LEU A 37 5.13 2.11 -9.75
C LEU A 37 4.06 2.18 -8.65
N ASN A 38 2.81 2.45 -9.01
CA ASN A 38 1.70 2.45 -8.04
C ASN A 38 1.53 1.05 -7.43
N GLN A 39 1.61 -0.01 -8.23
CA GLN A 39 1.51 -1.38 -7.73
C GLN A 39 2.66 -1.73 -6.77
N THR A 40 3.89 -1.38 -7.13
CA THR A 40 5.05 -1.58 -6.26
C THR A 40 4.92 -0.78 -4.97
N HIS A 41 4.48 0.47 -5.04
CA HIS A 41 4.22 1.30 -3.88
C HIS A 41 3.19 0.64 -2.94
N ASP A 42 2.05 0.21 -3.47
CA ASP A 42 0.97 -0.41 -2.69
C ASP A 42 1.44 -1.73 -2.05
N TYR A 43 2.27 -2.51 -2.77
CA TYR A 43 2.89 -3.71 -2.24
C TYR A 43 3.77 -3.41 -1.02
N TYR A 44 4.69 -2.44 -1.12
CA TYR A 44 5.55 -2.11 0.01
C TYR A 44 4.80 -1.47 1.18
N GLN A 45 3.80 -0.65 0.88
CA GLN A 45 2.93 -0.08 1.91
C GLN A 45 2.23 -1.21 2.71
N PHE A 46 1.78 -2.27 2.04
CA PHE A 46 1.21 -3.44 2.70
C PHE A 46 2.18 -4.10 3.70
N PHE A 47 3.44 -4.32 3.30
CA PHE A 47 4.42 -4.92 4.21
C PHE A 47 4.72 -4.00 5.40
N SER A 48 4.86 -2.70 5.16
CA SER A 48 5.06 -1.72 6.23
C SER A 48 3.91 -1.72 7.23
N ASP A 49 2.67 -1.68 6.74
CA ASP A 49 1.48 -1.69 7.59
C ASP A 49 1.36 -3.02 8.37
N ALA A 50 1.75 -4.15 7.76
CA ALA A 50 1.77 -5.44 8.43
C ALA A 50 2.83 -5.50 9.54
N ASP A 51 4.04 -5.00 9.28
CA ASP A 51 5.12 -4.91 10.29
C ASP A 51 4.73 -4.01 11.47
N ASP A 52 4.02 -2.90 11.20
CA ASP A 52 3.49 -2.01 12.23
C ASP A 52 2.43 -2.72 13.10
N ILE A 53 1.52 -3.48 12.48
CA ILE A 53 0.52 -4.29 13.18
C ILE A 53 1.19 -5.36 14.05
N ASP A 54 2.20 -6.05 13.52
CA ASP A 54 2.94 -7.08 14.25
C ASP A 54 3.69 -6.50 15.45
N THR A 55 4.37 -5.36 15.27
CA THR A 55 5.05 -4.65 16.35
C THR A 55 4.08 -4.25 17.46
N TRP A 56 2.93 -3.69 17.08
CA TRP A 56 1.90 -3.31 18.04
C TRP A 56 1.33 -4.53 18.79
N MET A 57 1.09 -5.65 18.10
CA MET A 57 0.61 -6.89 18.73
C MET A 57 1.61 -7.45 19.73
N LEU A 58 2.91 -7.38 19.43
CA LEU A 58 3.96 -7.80 20.36
C LEU A 58 3.97 -6.94 21.64
N ASP A 59 3.74 -5.64 21.52
CA ASP A 59 3.65 -4.75 22.69
C ASP A 59 2.41 -5.03 23.53
N MET A 60 1.27 -5.32 22.89
CA MET A 60 0.07 -5.76 23.59
C MET A 60 0.28 -7.09 24.30
N LEU A 61 0.95 -8.05 23.65
CA LEU A 61 1.29 -9.35 24.25
C LEU A 61 2.11 -9.17 25.52
N LYS A 62 3.13 -8.31 25.51
CA LYS A 62 3.92 -8.00 26.71
C LYS A 62 3.05 -7.42 27.83
N LEU A 63 2.10 -6.55 27.50
CA LEU A 63 1.22 -5.91 28.48
C LEU A 63 0.29 -6.91 29.16
N VAL A 64 -0.29 -7.84 28.40
CA VAL A 64 -1.23 -8.85 28.92
C VAL A 64 -0.53 -10.07 29.53
N SER A 65 0.75 -10.29 29.24
CA SER A 65 1.54 -11.40 29.81
C SER A 65 2.04 -11.13 31.25
N SER A 66 1.61 -10.03 31.87
CA SER A 66 1.95 -9.74 33.26
C SER A 66 1.27 -10.73 34.20
N GLU A 67 2.07 -11.39 35.05
CA GLU A 67 1.58 -12.30 36.10
C GLU A 67 1.24 -11.58 37.42
N ASP A 68 1.26 -10.24 37.44
CA ASP A 68 0.94 -9.45 38.62
C ASP A 68 -0.57 -9.51 38.92
N ILE A 69 -0.91 -9.99 40.12
CA ILE A 69 -2.28 -10.13 40.62
C ILE A 69 -2.66 -9.04 41.64
N GLY A 70 -1.73 -8.16 41.99
CA GLY A 70 -1.91 -7.15 43.03
C GLY A 70 -1.70 -7.72 44.44
N ARG A 71 -1.24 -6.87 45.35
CA ARG A 71 -0.90 -7.23 46.74
C ARG A 71 -1.99 -6.87 47.75
N ASP A 72 -2.92 -6.02 47.34
CA ASP A 72 -3.98 -5.44 48.15
C ASP A 72 -5.19 -5.10 47.25
N GLU A 73 -6.33 -4.79 47.86
CA GLU A 73 -7.56 -4.51 47.12
C GLU A 73 -7.40 -3.36 46.11
N LEU A 74 -6.67 -2.30 46.49
CA LEU A 74 -6.46 -1.12 45.65
C LEU A 74 -5.60 -1.45 44.41
N SER A 75 -4.53 -2.22 44.58
CA SER A 75 -3.68 -2.68 43.47
C SER A 75 -4.43 -3.64 42.55
N ALA A 76 -5.22 -4.56 43.10
CA ALA A 76 -6.09 -5.43 42.31
C ALA A 76 -7.12 -4.65 41.50
N GLN A 77 -7.79 -3.64 42.08
CA GLN A 77 -8.72 -2.76 41.35
C GLN A 77 -8.03 -1.96 40.24
N THR A 78 -6.80 -1.49 40.48
CA THR A 78 -6.00 -0.77 39.48
C THR A 78 -5.62 -1.68 38.30
N LEU A 79 -5.20 -2.91 38.60
CA LEU A 79 -4.89 -3.92 37.57
C LEU A 79 -6.14 -4.29 36.76
N LEU A 80 -7.29 -4.45 37.41
CA LEU A 80 -8.55 -4.73 36.72
C LEU A 80 -8.94 -3.59 35.77
N LYS A 81 -8.78 -2.33 36.20
CA LYS A 81 -9.01 -1.17 35.32
C LYS A 81 -8.08 -1.20 34.11
N LYS A 82 -6.77 -1.41 34.34
CA LYS A 82 -5.77 -1.51 33.27
C LYS A 82 -6.10 -2.65 32.30
N HIS A 83 -6.55 -3.79 32.80
CA HIS A 83 -6.97 -4.93 31.98
C HIS A 83 -8.15 -4.56 31.09
N LYS A 84 -9.18 -3.92 31.64
CA LYS A 84 -10.34 -3.45 30.88
C LYS A 84 -9.93 -2.43 29.80
N ASP A 85 -9.11 -1.45 30.15
CA ASP A 85 -8.61 -0.45 29.20
C ASP A 85 -7.82 -1.12 28.05
N THR A 86 -7.05 -2.16 28.37
CA THR A 86 -6.31 -2.95 27.37
C THR A 86 -7.26 -3.74 26.47
N GLN A 87 -8.30 -4.34 27.03
CA GLN A 87 -9.32 -5.07 26.26
C GLN A 87 -10.06 -4.13 25.28
N ASP A 88 -10.49 -2.96 25.73
CA ASP A 88 -11.15 -1.97 24.87
C ASP A 88 -10.22 -1.52 23.73
N LEU A 89 -8.92 -1.39 23.99
CA LEU A 89 -7.91 -1.07 22.99
C LEU A 89 -7.73 -2.20 21.97
N LEU A 90 -7.69 -3.46 22.41
CA LEU A 90 -7.65 -4.63 21.52
C LEU A 90 -8.87 -4.69 20.59
N ASP A 91 -10.07 -4.46 21.13
CA ASP A 91 -11.31 -4.48 20.37
C ASP A 91 -11.37 -3.36 19.32
N ASN A 92 -10.82 -2.19 19.64
CA ASN A 92 -10.71 -1.09 18.68
C ASN A 92 -9.71 -1.40 17.57
N TYR A 93 -8.54 -1.92 17.92
CA TYR A 93 -7.50 -2.21 16.93
C TYR A 93 -7.85 -3.39 16.03
N ARG A 94 -8.64 -4.36 16.52
CA ARG A 94 -9.21 -5.42 15.69
C ARG A 94 -9.95 -4.87 14.46
N LYS A 95 -10.69 -3.77 14.61
CA LYS A 95 -11.37 -3.10 13.49
C LYS A 95 -10.38 -2.54 12.47
N THR A 96 -9.24 -2.03 12.93
CA THR A 96 -8.14 -1.58 12.06
C THR A 96 -7.56 -2.75 11.26
N ILE A 97 -7.31 -3.89 11.91
CA ILE A 97 -6.82 -5.12 11.24
C ILE A 97 -7.84 -5.64 10.23
N ASP A 98 -9.13 -5.63 10.57
CA ASP A 98 -10.19 -6.07 9.65
C ASP A 98 -10.30 -5.13 8.44
N GLY A 99 -10.18 -3.82 8.64
CA GLY A 99 -10.12 -2.83 7.57
C GLY A 99 -8.90 -3.00 6.66
N PHE A 100 -7.73 -3.26 7.25
CA PHE A 100 -6.51 -3.61 6.53
C PHE A 100 -6.76 -4.84 5.63
N LYS A 101 -7.29 -5.94 6.17
CA LYS A 101 -7.59 -7.14 5.36
C LYS A 101 -8.53 -6.85 4.18
N GLN A 102 -9.56 -6.03 4.38
CA GLN A 102 -10.56 -5.75 3.35
C GLN A 102 -10.00 -4.91 2.19
N ASN A 103 -9.16 -3.91 2.49
CA ASN A 103 -8.49 -3.10 1.48
C ASN A 103 -7.48 -3.95 0.67
N ASN A 104 -6.88 -4.96 1.30
CA ASN A 104 -5.76 -5.70 0.73
C ASN A 104 -6.14 -6.93 -0.11
N LEU A 105 -7.38 -7.42 -0.03
CA LEU A 105 -7.89 -8.47 -0.93
C LEU A 105 -7.92 -8.02 -2.41
N GLN A 106 -7.75 -6.72 -2.68
CA GLN A 106 -7.71 -6.16 -4.04
C GLN A 106 -6.29 -6.01 -4.59
N THR A 107 -5.29 -5.80 -3.74
CA THR A 107 -3.88 -5.54 -4.13
C THR A 107 -3.11 -6.83 -4.45
N LEU A 108 -3.39 -7.93 -3.74
CA LEU A 108 -2.73 -9.23 -3.91
C LEU A 108 -3.46 -10.12 -4.94
N SER A 109 -3.48 -9.71 -6.21
CA SER A 109 -3.84 -10.64 -7.30
C SER A 109 -2.68 -11.64 -7.55
N PRO A 110 -2.94 -12.95 -7.70
CA PRO A 110 -1.91 -14.00 -7.75
C PRO A 110 -0.92 -13.87 -8.93
N GLU A 111 -1.28 -13.12 -9.98
CA GLU A 111 -0.43 -12.87 -11.14
C GLU A 111 0.76 -11.91 -10.86
N LYS A 112 0.77 -11.23 -9.71
CA LYS A 112 1.74 -10.15 -9.40
C LYS A 112 2.84 -10.55 -8.40
N GLN A 113 2.91 -11.83 -8.03
CA GLN A 113 3.95 -12.37 -7.13
C GLN A 113 5.34 -12.47 -7.77
N THR A 114 5.46 -12.25 -9.09
CA THR A 114 6.72 -12.32 -9.83
C THR A 114 7.26 -10.92 -10.16
N LEU A 115 7.52 -10.10 -9.15
CA LEU A 115 8.50 -9.03 -9.30
C LEU A 115 9.83 -9.53 -8.70
N PRO A 116 10.71 -10.13 -9.51
CA PRO A 116 12.10 -10.27 -9.13
C PRO A 116 12.73 -8.87 -9.24
N ASP A 117 12.94 -8.22 -8.10
CA ASP A 117 14.06 -7.29 -7.86
C ASP A 117 13.80 -6.49 -6.59
N VAL A 118 14.00 -7.17 -5.46
CA VAL A 118 14.38 -6.54 -4.20
C VAL A 118 15.54 -7.35 -3.61
N GLN A 119 16.58 -7.55 -4.41
CA GLN A 119 17.87 -7.96 -3.86
C GLN A 119 18.65 -6.70 -3.50
N GLN A 120 19.07 -6.66 -2.24
CA GLN A 120 20.08 -5.74 -1.71
C GLN A 120 21.34 -5.70 -2.57
#